data_AF-A0A523AV57-F1
#
_entry.id   AF-A0A523AV57-F1
#
_cell.length_a   1.000
_cell.length_b   1.000
_cell.length_c   1.000
_cell.angle_alpha   90.00
_cell.angle_beta   90.00
_cell.angle_gamma   90.00
#
_symmetry.space_group_name_H-M   'P 1'
#
loop_
_entity.id
_entity.type
_entity.pdbx_description
1 polymer ?
#
loop_
_entity_poly.entity_id
_entity_poly.type
_entity_poly.pdbx_seq_one_letter_code
_entity_poly.pdbx_strand_id
1 'polypeptide(L)' 'MYFGDRPKVRTEDFYDREDELRKLVDSLRKGSALTVVKGLRRLGKSSLMLIGLSKLGSPHLLIDCRQFEEGAHLP' A
#
# COMPACT_ATOMS: atom_id res chain seq x y z
N MET A 1 -0.58 -9.61 -12.71
CA MET A 1 -1.14 -9.19 -14.02
C MET A 1 -1.30 -7.68 -14.03
N TYR A 2 -0.64 -7.03 -14.98
CA TYR A 2 -0.60 -5.58 -15.14
C TYR A 2 -1.99 -4.92 -15.19
N PHE A 3 -2.94 -5.49 -15.94
CA PHE A 3 -4.30 -4.94 -16.08
C PHE A 3 -5.35 -5.52 -15.11
N GLY A 4 -4.96 -6.33 -14.13
CA GLY A 4 -5.88 -6.82 -13.09
C GLY A 4 -6.45 -5.70 -12.21
N ASP A 5 -7.70 -5.88 -11.76
CA ASP A 5 -8.45 -4.94 -10.92
C ASP A 5 -8.04 -4.98 -9.42
N ARG A 6 -7.42 -6.07 -8.99
CA ARG A 6 -6.89 -6.22 -7.64
C ARG A 6 -5.61 -5.41 -7.41
N PRO A 7 -5.32 -5.02 -6.15
CA PRO A 7 -4.03 -4.46 -5.78
C PRO A 7 -2.87 -5.34 -6.24
N LYS A 8 -1.82 -4.72 -6.75
CA LYS A 8 -0.62 -5.42 -7.21
C LYS A 8 0.23 -5.82 -6.02
N VAL A 9 0.87 -6.98 -6.13
CA VAL A 9 1.78 -7.52 -5.10
C VAL A 9 3.19 -7.75 -5.61
N ARG A 10 3.41 -7.59 -6.92
CA ARG A 10 4.70 -7.73 -7.59
C ARG A 10 5.11 -6.40 -8.20
N THR A 11 6.42 -6.12 -8.19
CA THR A 11 6.96 -4.86 -8.72
C THR A 11 6.73 -4.78 -10.22
N GLU A 12 6.91 -5.90 -10.92
CA GLU A 12 6.74 -6.01 -12.38
C GLU A 12 5.32 -5.68 -12.87
N ASP A 13 4.32 -5.77 -11.99
CA ASP A 13 2.93 -5.44 -12.29
C ASP A 13 2.57 -3.98 -11.91
N PHE A 14 3.51 -3.20 -11.37
CA PHE A 14 3.28 -1.89 -10.74
C PHE A 14 4.01 -0.77 -11.47
N TYR A 15 3.35 -0.26 -12.51
CA TYR A 15 3.87 0.75 -13.43
C TYR A 15 4.18 2.11 -12.80
N ASP A 16 5.38 2.65 -13.07
CA ASP A 16 5.77 4.06 -12.88
C ASP A 16 5.55 4.58 -11.46
N ARG A 17 6.07 3.84 -10.47
CA ARG A 17 5.92 4.10 -9.03
C ARG A 17 7.19 3.79 -8.23
N GLU A 18 8.32 3.73 -8.93
CA GLU A 18 9.63 3.39 -8.38
C GLU A 18 10.04 4.39 -7.30
N ASP A 19 9.80 5.67 -7.52
CA ASP A 19 10.13 6.75 -6.59
C ASP A 19 9.28 6.69 -5.30
N GLU A 20 7.97 6.51 -5.41
CA GLU A 20 7.10 6.33 -4.24
C GLU A 20 7.45 5.07 -3.48
N LEU A 21 7.77 3.98 -4.18
CA LEU A 21 8.16 2.73 -3.56
C LEU A 21 9.48 2.88 -2.80
N ARG A 22 10.46 3.58 -3.38
CA ARG A 22 11.72 3.92 -2.73
C ARG A 22 11.50 4.74 -1.47
N LYS A 23 10.70 5.81 -1.55
CA LYS A 23 10.37 6.67 -0.40
C LYS A 23 9.70 5.89 0.73
N LEU A 24 8.75 5.00 0.40
CA LEU A 24 8.08 4.15 1.37
C LEU A 24 9.08 3.21 2.07
N VAL A 25 9.88 2.46 1.30
CA VAL A 25 10.86 1.51 1.84
C VAL A 25 11.90 2.22 2.71
N ASP A 26 12.40 3.37 2.27
CA ASP A 26 13.36 4.16 3.03
C ASP A 26 12.75 4.67 4.35
N SER A 27 11.49 5.11 4.34
CA SER A 27 10.79 5.54 5.56
C SER A 27 10.63 4.40 6.56
N LEU A 28 10.26 3.20 6.08
CA LEU A 28 10.11 2.02 6.92
C LEU A 28 11.45 1.55 7.49
N ARG A 29 12.52 1.51 6.68
CA ARG A 29 13.87 1.14 7.12
C ARG A 29 14.44 2.09 8.17
N LYS A 30 14.14 3.37 8.06
CA LYS A 30 14.54 4.39 9.06
C LYS A 30 13.80 4.25 10.39
N GLY A 31 12.77 3.39 10.47
CA GLY A 31 11.96 3.24 11.67
C GLY A 31 11.08 4.47 11.95
N SER A 32 10.62 5.16 10.90
CA SER A 32 9.69 6.28 11.06
C SER A 32 8.44 5.81 11.81
N ALA A 33 8.10 6.49 12.91
CA ALA A 33 6.94 6.13 13.74
C ALA A 33 5.61 6.19 12.97
N LEU A 34 5.52 7.05 11.96
CA LEU A 34 4.35 7.16 11.10
C LEU A 34 4.77 7.51 9.67
N THR A 35 4.24 6.76 8.71
CA THR A 35 4.35 7.04 7.27
C THR A 35 2.95 7.16 6.69
N VAL A 36 2.63 8.26 6.00
CA VAL A 36 1.29 8.49 5.45
C VAL A 36 1.33 8.44 3.92
N VAL A 37 0.58 7.51 3.33
CA VAL A 37 0.42 7.39 1.87
C VAL A 37 -0.91 8.03 1.46
N LYS A 38 -0.85 9.17 0.75
CA LYS A 38 -2.03 9.94 0.33
C LYS A 38 -2.28 9.83 -1.17
N GLY A 39 -3.52 10.09 -1.59
CA GLY A 39 -3.92 10.12 -3.01
C GLY A 39 -5.38 9.70 -3.22
N LEU A 40 -5.94 10.00 -4.39
CA LEU A 40 -7.32 9.66 -4.76
C LEU A 40 -7.59 8.15 -4.79
N ARG A 41 -8.87 7.75 -4.69
CA ARG A 41 -9.29 6.35 -4.79
C ARG A 41 -8.82 5.77 -6.13
N ARG A 42 -8.39 4.50 -6.12
CA ARG A 42 -7.87 3.75 -7.28
C ARG A 42 -6.52 4.20 -7.87
N LEU A 43 -5.74 5.07 -7.19
CA LEU A 43 -4.36 5.40 -7.61
C LEU A 43 -3.28 4.37 -7.19
N GLY A 44 -3.67 3.16 -6.77
CA GLY A 44 -2.69 2.10 -6.45
C GLY A 44 -2.02 2.20 -5.08
N LYS A 45 -2.56 2.99 -4.13
CA LYS A 45 -2.02 3.09 -2.75
C LYS A 45 -1.87 1.74 -2.04
N SER A 46 -2.87 0.86 -2.15
CA SER A 46 -2.81 -0.49 -1.58
C SER A 46 -1.71 -1.32 -2.23
N SER A 47 -1.53 -1.22 -3.55
CA SER A 47 -0.44 -1.89 -4.28
C SER A 47 0.93 -1.41 -3.78
N LEU A 48 1.10 -0.08 -3.63
CA LEU A 48 2.33 0.52 -3.13
C LEU A 48 2.71 -0.05 -1.75
N MET A 49 1.75 -0.12 -0.82
CA MET A 49 1.99 -0.69 0.51
C MET A 49 2.35 -2.18 0.43
N LEU A 50 1.57 -2.99 -0.29
CA LEU A 50 1.79 -4.44 -0.37
C LEU A 50 3.16 -4.78 -0.97
N ILE A 51 3.55 -4.08 -2.04
CA ILE A 51 4.86 -4.28 -2.69
C ILE A 51 5.99 -3.78 -1.77
N GLY A 52 5.81 -2.63 -1.11
CA GLY A 52 6.78 -2.09 -0.17
C GLY A 52 7.04 -3.02 1.02
N LEU A 53 5.98 -3.55 1.61
CA LEU A 53 6.05 -4.52 2.71
C LEU A 53 6.70 -5.84 2.26
N SER A 54 6.35 -6.34 1.07
CA SER A 54 6.98 -7.53 0.48
C SER A 54 8.49 -7.35 0.29
N LYS A 55 8.94 -6.16 -0.17
CA LYS A 55 10.37 -5.84 -0.33
C LYS A 55 11.13 -5.72 0.99
N LEU A 56 10.47 -5.28 2.06
CA LEU A 56 11.11 -5.12 3.36
C LEU A 56 11.34 -6.46 4.05
N GLY A 57 10.47 -7.45 3.81
CA GLY A 57 10.56 -8.79 4.40
C GLY A 57 10.34 -8.81 5.92
N SER A 58 9.88 -7.70 6.50
CA SER A 58 9.63 -7.60 7.94
C SER A 58 8.25 -8.14 8.32
N PRO A 59 8.11 -8.73 9.52
CA PRO A 59 6.81 -9.04 10.10
C PRO A 59 5.92 -7.80 10.15
N HIS A 60 4.66 -7.93 9.74
CA HIS A 60 3.71 -6.82 9.73
C HIS A 60 2.28 -7.33 9.91
N LEU A 61 1.42 -6.46 10.44
CA LEU A 61 -0.02 -6.65 10.49
C LEU A 61 -0.66 -5.72 9.44
N LEU A 62 -1.42 -6.29 8.51
CA LEU A 62 -2.20 -5.53 7.54
C LEU A 62 -3.65 -5.47 7.99
N ILE A 63 -4.13 -4.28 8.33
CA ILE A 63 -5.53 -4.03 8.69
C ILE A 63 -6.22 -3.34 7.50
N ASP A 64 -7.17 -4.04 6.89
CA ASP A 64 -7.94 -3.48 5.77
C ASP A 64 -9.20 -2.76 6.27
N CYS A 65 -9.05 -1.47 6.59
CA CYS A 65 -10.16 -0.70 7.14
C CYS A 65 -11.30 -0.40 6.15
N ARG A 66 -11.15 -0.72 4.86
CA ARG A 66 -12.22 -0.52 3.87
C ARG A 66 -13.49 -1.32 4.21
N GLN A 67 -13.33 -2.43 4.93
CA GLN A 67 -14.44 -3.27 5.37
C GLN A 67 -15.32 -2.61 6.43
N PHE A 68 -14.83 -1.57 7.11
CA PHE A 68 -15.58 -0.85 8.13
C PHE A 68 -16.32 0.39 7.60
N GLU A 69 -16.14 0.76 6.33
CA GLU A 69 -16.87 1.89 5.73
C GLU A 69 -18.38 1.61 5.61
N GLU A 70 -18.80 0.34 5.49
CA GLU A 70 -20.21 -0.04 5.29
C GLU A 70 -21.03 -0.08 6.60
N GLY A 71 -20.40 -0.03 7.78
CA GLY A 71 -21.07 -0.14 9.09
C GLY A 71 -21.30 1.18 9.83
N ALA A 72 -20.81 2.31 9.30
CA ALA A 72 -20.91 3.62 9.96
C ALA A 72 -22.27 4.32 9.78
N HIS A 73 -23.21 3.69 9.08
CA HIS A 73 -24.62 4.07 9.06
C HIS A 73 -25.43 3.07 9.91
N LEU A 74 -25.32 3.21 11.23
CA LEU A 74 -26.41 2.81 12.12
C LEU A 74 -27.41 3.98 12.16
N PRO A 75 -28.72 3.72 12.10
CA PRO A 75 -29.77 4.74 12.21
C PRO A 75 -29.74 5.47 13.56
#